data_AF-A0A918KV38-F1
#
_entry.id   AF-A0A918KV38-F1
#
_cell.length_a   1.000
_cell.length_b   1.000
_cell.length_c   1.000
_cell.angle_alpha   90.00
_cell.angle_beta   90.00
_cell.angle_gamma   90.00
#
_symmetry.space_group_name_H-M   'P 1'
#
loop_
_entity.id
_entity.type
_entity.pdbx_description
1 polymer ?
#
loop_
_entity_poly.entity_id
_entity_poly.type
_entity_poly.pdbx_seq_one_letter_code
_entity_poly.pdbx_strand_id
1 'polypeptide(L)'
;MATPAIAQGTGGLNAQSTAAQTSDPVDQAVDSINDRLSTSWNDWAVTHGDVQSIANTLEGLDANQTRAVIDQLAADGTLDKVAQEFTDDKVLGLGGLTVAERSQFFNEMARKLDSGGLKTLSDAFAGTDANSGGYEDVVALGQAVATHASPHVQVEYVQEMASDMTDQPDYTTTHLGGSMSRTGDAEAAAVGEVLAGLQGSPSAAREAFGALSYEQMRAVMSASIDETVNYSSHAVSANLDGKVAGEILASASQINDPDVKARLFDASAQTLEHINEDFGFPVTALGKEESANAVANGLTQLLDTDTTGIMRELAYNQSTMDGTSFGQYAKHMLNNGQEDVLGEQMARLQMGNQLNENPITRFEDSVTLNSGAIRYENAGTLGYFVGGVYSAAESISSDVQQQQELTSKVLNSTLTVIGSVVPPAVNTGFGVAKDWAVYAIEAAIEDPGTTAAQQLERAAIPTNPNTDEMGVGTAAFSGFNDRISQVTRLD
;
A
#
# COMPACT_ATOMS: atom_id res chain seq x y z
N MET A 1 -50.35 -66.34 53.71
CA MET A 1 -51.70 -65.74 53.75
C MET A 1 -51.55 -64.25 54.03
N ALA A 2 -52.14 -63.43 53.15
CA ALA A 2 -52.64 -62.06 53.34
C ALA A 2 -51.74 -60.98 53.99
N THR A 3 -51.36 -59.99 53.17
CA THR A 3 -51.15 -58.55 53.47
C THR A 3 -52.47 -57.86 53.89
N PRO A 4 -52.54 -56.55 54.28
CA PRO A 4 -51.52 -55.57 54.74
C PRO A 4 -51.99 -54.69 55.96
N ALA A 5 -51.13 -53.78 56.46
CA ALA A 5 -51.55 -52.53 57.11
C ALA A 5 -50.50 -51.41 56.98
N ILE A 6 -50.99 -50.18 56.83
CA ILE A 6 -50.35 -48.92 56.40
C ILE A 6 -50.00 -48.03 57.62
N ALA A 7 -48.93 -47.21 57.52
CA ALA A 7 -48.78 -45.79 57.96
C ALA A 7 -47.30 -45.46 58.27
N GLN A 8 -46.59 -44.65 57.46
CA GLN A 8 -46.51 -43.17 57.41
C GLN A 8 -45.36 -42.56 58.24
N GLY A 9 -44.49 -41.80 57.55
CA GLY A 9 -43.70 -40.65 58.06
C GLY A 9 -42.50 -41.00 58.93
N THR A 10 -41.35 -40.32 58.90
CA THR A 10 -40.89 -39.06 58.30
C THR A 10 -39.36 -39.03 58.48
N GLY A 11 -38.63 -38.27 57.67
CA GLY A 11 -37.27 -37.83 58.02
C GLY A 11 -36.20 -38.17 56.99
N GLY A 12 -36.21 -37.43 55.87
CA GLY A 12 -35.06 -37.33 55.01
C GLY A 12 -33.91 -36.58 55.68
N LEU A 13 -32.69 -37.03 55.41
CA LEU A 13 -31.52 -36.16 55.40
C LEU A 13 -31.04 -36.12 53.95
N ASN A 14 -31.38 -34.99 53.32
CA ASN A 14 -30.86 -34.54 52.04
C ASN A 14 -29.33 -34.53 52.11
N ALA A 15 -28.69 -35.47 51.39
CA ALA A 15 -27.42 -35.18 50.75
C ALA A 15 -27.72 -34.32 49.51
N GLN A 16 -28.01 -33.03 49.72
CA GLN A 16 -27.81 -32.06 48.66
C GLN A 16 -26.30 -31.98 48.44
N SER A 17 -25.83 -32.78 47.50
CA SER A 17 -24.63 -32.50 46.75
C SER A 17 -24.86 -31.17 46.05
N THR A 18 -24.49 -30.07 46.69
CA THR A 18 -24.15 -28.82 46.02
C THR A 18 -22.94 -29.11 45.15
N ALA A 19 -23.19 -29.63 43.95
CA ALA A 19 -22.27 -29.44 42.85
C ALA A 19 -22.17 -27.93 42.67
N ALA A 20 -21.05 -27.35 43.09
CA ALA A 20 -20.67 -26.04 42.61
C ALA A 20 -20.57 -26.18 41.09
N GLN A 21 -21.56 -25.64 40.36
CA GLN A 21 -21.36 -25.30 38.96
C GLN A 21 -20.21 -24.29 38.95
N THR A 22 -18.99 -24.75 38.74
CA THR A 22 -17.95 -23.91 38.15
C THR A 22 -18.40 -23.71 36.72
N SER A 23 -19.31 -22.76 36.50
CA SER A 23 -19.72 -22.35 35.17
C SER A 23 -18.46 -21.89 34.41
N ASP A 24 -18.29 -22.36 33.19
CA ASP A 24 -17.15 -22.06 32.34
C ASP A 24 -17.02 -20.52 32.20
N PRO A 25 -15.85 -19.90 32.43
CA PRO A 25 -15.66 -18.47 32.22
C PRO A 25 -16.12 -17.97 30.83
N VAL A 26 -16.04 -18.81 29.80
CA VAL A 26 -16.54 -18.52 28.45
C VAL A 26 -18.08 -18.44 28.44
N ASP A 27 -18.76 -19.48 28.93
CA ASP A 27 -20.23 -19.50 29.02
C ASP A 27 -20.75 -18.35 29.89
N GLN A 28 -20.09 -18.05 31.01
CA GLN A 28 -20.46 -16.92 31.88
C GLN A 28 -20.36 -15.58 31.16
N ALA A 29 -19.31 -15.38 30.35
CA ALA A 29 -19.13 -14.16 29.59
C ALA A 29 -20.20 -14.04 28.50
N VAL A 30 -20.47 -15.11 27.75
CA VAL A 30 -21.54 -15.15 26.74
C VAL A 30 -22.91 -14.87 27.35
N ASP A 31 -23.25 -15.54 28.46
CA ASP A 31 -24.49 -15.31 29.18
C ASP A 31 -24.59 -13.86 29.68
N SER A 32 -23.50 -13.31 30.24
CA SER A 32 -23.50 -11.91 30.70
C SER A 32 -23.66 -10.92 29.56
N ILE A 33 -23.12 -11.19 28.37
CA ILE A 33 -23.27 -10.33 27.20
C ILE A 33 -24.71 -10.42 26.69
N ASN A 34 -25.25 -11.64 26.56
CA ASN A 34 -26.63 -11.88 26.16
C ASN A 34 -27.64 -11.26 27.13
N ASP A 35 -27.42 -11.36 28.43
CA ASP A 35 -28.29 -10.75 29.44
C ASP A 35 -28.32 -9.23 29.25
N ARG A 36 -27.18 -8.58 29.07
CA ARG A 36 -27.10 -7.11 28.87
C ARG A 36 -27.75 -6.65 27.58
N LEU A 37 -27.63 -7.43 26.52
CA LEU A 37 -28.32 -7.17 25.25
C LEU A 37 -29.84 -7.47 25.34
N SER A 38 -30.26 -8.41 26.21
CA SER A 38 -31.66 -8.88 26.30
C SER A 38 -32.51 -8.24 27.39
N THR A 39 -31.91 -7.64 28.44
CA THR A 39 -32.64 -6.89 29.48
C THR A 39 -33.44 -5.69 28.94
N SER A 40 -33.35 -5.41 27.63
CA SER A 40 -34.02 -4.36 26.88
C SER A 40 -35.48 -4.64 26.44
N TRP A 41 -36.11 -5.77 26.79
CA TRP A 41 -37.53 -6.00 26.44
C TRP A 41 -38.52 -5.12 27.22
N ASN A 42 -38.17 -4.64 28.43
CA ASN A 42 -39.05 -3.81 29.28
C ASN A 42 -38.51 -2.38 29.52
N ASP A 43 -37.31 -2.04 29.05
CA ASP A 43 -36.71 -0.71 29.14
C ASP A 43 -36.04 -0.38 27.80
N TRP A 44 -36.18 0.86 27.34
CA TRP A 44 -36.33 1.24 25.93
C TRP A 44 -35.03 1.50 25.14
N ALA A 45 -33.86 1.06 25.61
CA ALA A 45 -32.59 1.02 24.87
C ALA A 45 -31.48 0.26 25.64
N VAL A 46 -30.53 -0.36 24.94
CA VAL A 46 -29.23 -0.77 25.52
C VAL A 46 -28.51 0.50 25.98
N THR A 47 -28.06 0.55 27.24
CA THR A 47 -27.41 1.77 27.76
C THR A 47 -25.92 1.79 27.46
N HIS A 48 -25.31 2.98 27.38
CA HIS A 48 -23.85 3.14 27.31
C HIS A 48 -23.11 2.34 28.41
N GLY A 49 -23.67 2.27 29.63
CA GLY A 49 -23.09 1.49 30.73
C GLY A 49 -23.15 -0.03 30.50
N ASP A 50 -24.17 -0.52 29.78
CA ASP A 50 -24.26 -1.92 29.38
C ASP A 50 -23.22 -2.24 28.31
N VAL A 51 -23.06 -1.36 27.32
CA VAL A 51 -22.04 -1.47 26.27
C VAL A 51 -20.62 -1.47 26.86
N GLN A 52 -20.31 -0.52 27.75
CA GLN A 52 -19.03 -0.51 28.49
C GLN A 52 -18.83 -1.81 29.28
N SER A 53 -19.88 -2.36 29.88
CA SER A 53 -19.76 -3.60 30.63
C SER A 53 -19.49 -4.80 29.73
N ILE A 54 -20.07 -4.83 28.52
CA ILE A 54 -19.77 -5.84 27.49
C ILE A 54 -18.28 -5.75 27.09
N ALA A 55 -17.80 -4.54 26.76
CA ALA A 55 -16.38 -4.31 26.44
C ALA A 55 -15.46 -4.75 27.58
N ASN A 56 -15.73 -4.32 28.81
CA ASN A 56 -14.96 -4.72 30.00
C ASN A 56 -14.98 -6.23 30.26
N THR A 57 -16.07 -6.92 29.91
CA THR A 57 -16.16 -8.38 30.03
C THR A 57 -15.17 -9.03 29.07
N LEU A 58 -15.17 -8.64 27.79
CA LEU A 58 -14.24 -9.16 26.77
C LEU A 58 -12.77 -8.79 27.09
N GLU A 59 -12.52 -7.57 27.54
CA GLU A 59 -11.19 -7.10 27.97
C GLU A 59 -10.69 -7.80 29.24
N GLY A 60 -11.58 -8.30 30.10
CA GLY A 60 -11.22 -9.01 31.33
C GLY A 60 -10.77 -10.46 31.12
N LEU A 61 -11.06 -11.03 29.96
CA LEU A 61 -10.73 -12.43 29.62
C LEU A 61 -9.28 -12.57 29.15
N ASP A 62 -8.72 -13.78 29.31
CA ASP A 62 -7.45 -14.13 28.65
C ASP A 62 -7.64 -14.40 27.15
N ALA A 63 -6.55 -14.46 26.39
CA ALA A 63 -6.59 -14.63 24.93
C ALA A 63 -7.41 -15.84 24.45
N ASN A 64 -7.30 -16.99 25.12
CA ASN A 64 -8.03 -18.20 24.71
C ASN A 64 -9.53 -18.06 25.02
N GLN A 65 -9.85 -17.45 26.15
CA GLN A 65 -11.22 -17.19 26.56
C GLN A 65 -11.87 -16.14 25.66
N THR A 66 -11.20 -15.02 25.37
CA THR A 66 -11.69 -13.98 24.47
C THR A 66 -12.00 -14.58 23.10
N ARG A 67 -11.10 -15.39 22.53
CA ARG A 67 -11.32 -16.07 21.25
C ARG A 67 -12.55 -16.98 21.28
N ALA A 68 -12.66 -17.83 22.30
CA ALA A 68 -13.80 -18.73 22.43
C ALA A 68 -15.15 -17.99 22.57
N VAL A 69 -15.15 -16.85 23.29
CA VAL A 69 -16.34 -16.00 23.40
C VAL A 69 -16.68 -15.35 22.06
N ILE A 70 -15.70 -14.79 21.35
CA ILE A 70 -15.92 -14.20 20.01
C ILE A 70 -16.47 -15.24 19.04
N ASP A 71 -15.90 -16.45 18.99
CA ASP A 71 -16.38 -17.54 18.14
C ASP A 71 -17.83 -17.91 18.45
N GLN A 72 -18.19 -17.98 19.74
CA GLN A 72 -19.54 -18.35 20.17
C GLN A 72 -20.57 -17.25 19.87
N LEU A 73 -20.21 -15.98 20.08
CA LEU A 73 -21.05 -14.83 19.74
C LEU A 73 -21.21 -14.66 18.23
N ALA A 74 -20.18 -14.98 17.45
CA ALA A 74 -20.27 -14.97 15.99
C ALA A 74 -21.21 -16.08 15.50
N ALA A 75 -21.10 -17.29 16.07
CA ALA A 75 -21.88 -18.44 15.65
C ALA A 75 -23.40 -18.27 15.83
N ASP A 76 -23.85 -17.44 16.77
CA ASP A 76 -25.27 -17.17 17.01
C ASP A 76 -25.75 -15.79 16.53
N GLY A 77 -24.87 -15.01 15.88
CA GLY A 77 -25.14 -13.67 15.37
C GLY A 77 -25.27 -12.60 16.46
N THR A 78 -24.83 -12.89 17.68
CA THR A 78 -24.79 -11.90 18.76
C THR A 78 -23.63 -10.93 18.58
N LEU A 79 -22.53 -11.35 17.96
CA LEU A 79 -21.39 -10.47 17.69
C LEU A 79 -21.77 -9.27 16.82
N ASP A 80 -22.58 -9.48 15.78
CA ASP A 80 -23.11 -8.41 14.92
C ASP A 80 -23.91 -7.38 15.74
N LYS A 81 -24.71 -7.86 16.71
CA LYS A 81 -25.47 -6.98 17.60
C LYS A 81 -24.53 -6.22 18.54
N VAL A 82 -23.50 -6.87 19.07
CA VAL A 82 -22.48 -6.21 19.89
C VAL A 82 -21.82 -5.09 19.09
N ALA A 83 -21.42 -5.36 17.85
CA ALA A 83 -20.82 -4.35 16.97
C ALA A 83 -21.80 -3.18 16.72
N GLN A 84 -23.07 -3.47 16.40
CA GLN A 84 -24.10 -2.43 16.22
C GLN A 84 -24.30 -1.56 17.48
N GLU A 85 -24.33 -2.16 18.67
CA GLU A 85 -24.49 -1.41 19.92
C GLU A 85 -23.21 -0.65 20.31
N PHE A 86 -22.04 -1.05 19.82
CA PHE A 86 -20.79 -0.32 20.01
C PHE A 86 -20.76 0.96 19.14
N THR A 87 -21.40 0.95 17.98
CA THR A 87 -21.39 2.06 17.01
C THR A 87 -22.64 2.94 17.05
N ASP A 88 -23.65 2.61 17.86
CA ASP A 88 -24.93 3.32 17.90
C ASP A 88 -24.82 4.76 18.45
N ASP A 89 -24.65 5.75 17.57
CA ASP A 89 -24.50 7.17 17.90
C ASP A 89 -25.83 7.90 18.21
N LYS A 90 -26.85 7.22 18.75
CA LYS A 90 -28.12 7.88 19.14
C LYS A 90 -27.87 9.17 19.95
N VAL A 91 -28.30 10.30 19.35
CA VAL A 91 -28.10 11.74 19.68
C VAL A 91 -28.25 12.16 21.16
N LEU A 92 -28.71 11.28 22.04
CA LEU A 92 -28.85 11.54 23.48
C LEU A 92 -27.81 10.82 24.35
N GLY A 93 -26.77 10.20 23.78
CA GLY A 93 -25.68 9.55 24.53
C GLY A 93 -26.17 8.34 25.34
N LEU A 94 -27.17 7.64 24.82
CA LEU A 94 -27.81 6.52 25.51
C LEU A 94 -27.37 5.14 24.99
N GLY A 95 -26.67 5.03 23.85
CA GLY A 95 -26.08 3.78 23.33
C GLY A 95 -24.77 4.12 22.60
N GLY A 96 -23.88 3.16 22.37
CA GLY A 96 -22.58 3.37 21.71
C GLY A 96 -21.37 3.58 22.63
N LEU A 97 -20.21 3.03 22.27
CA LEU A 97 -18.91 3.41 22.85
C LEU A 97 -18.41 4.69 22.17
N THR A 98 -17.72 5.56 22.91
CA THR A 98 -16.99 6.68 22.31
C THR A 98 -15.84 6.17 21.42
N VAL A 99 -15.40 6.99 20.46
CA VAL A 99 -14.24 6.67 19.59
C VAL A 99 -13.00 6.23 20.40
N ALA A 100 -12.75 6.88 21.54
CA ALA A 100 -11.62 6.53 22.40
C ALA A 100 -11.78 5.16 23.07
N GLU A 101 -13.00 4.83 23.52
CA GLU A 101 -13.29 3.53 24.12
C GLU A 101 -13.27 2.41 23.08
N ARG A 102 -13.78 2.65 21.87
CA ARG A 102 -13.66 1.67 20.76
C ARG A 102 -12.21 1.42 20.39
N SER A 103 -11.40 2.49 20.28
CA SER A 103 -9.97 2.35 20.04
C SER A 103 -9.28 1.55 21.15
N GLN A 104 -9.61 1.79 22.42
CA GLN A 104 -9.08 0.99 23.54
C GLN A 104 -9.47 -0.49 23.41
N PHE A 105 -10.73 -0.76 23.10
CA PHE A 105 -11.23 -2.12 22.89
C PHE A 105 -10.48 -2.81 21.75
N PHE A 106 -10.35 -2.18 20.58
CA PHE A 106 -9.61 -2.72 19.44
C PHE A 106 -8.14 -2.96 19.78
N ASN A 107 -7.50 -2.03 20.51
CA ASN A 107 -6.12 -2.20 20.97
C ASN A 107 -5.94 -3.44 21.85
N GLU A 108 -6.92 -3.75 22.70
CA GLU A 108 -6.86 -4.93 23.55
C GLU A 108 -7.16 -6.21 22.77
N MET A 109 -8.12 -6.18 21.84
CA MET A 109 -8.41 -7.31 20.96
C MET A 109 -7.23 -7.64 20.06
N ALA A 110 -6.56 -6.64 19.47
CA ALA A 110 -5.35 -6.80 18.67
C ALA A 110 -4.18 -7.46 19.42
N ARG A 111 -4.12 -7.34 20.76
CA ARG A 111 -3.11 -8.04 21.58
C ARG A 111 -3.46 -9.49 21.87
N LYS A 112 -4.75 -9.84 21.86
CA LYS A 112 -5.27 -11.11 22.37
C LYS A 112 -5.67 -12.08 21.28
N LEU A 113 -6.30 -11.58 20.23
CA LEU A 113 -6.86 -12.40 19.16
C LEU A 113 -5.79 -12.78 18.14
N ASP A 114 -6.00 -13.94 17.53
CA ASP A 114 -5.30 -14.35 16.30
C ASP A 114 -5.97 -13.72 15.07
N SER A 115 -5.40 -13.93 13.88
CA SER A 115 -5.92 -13.36 12.63
C SER A 115 -7.38 -13.74 12.37
N GLY A 116 -7.78 -14.99 12.66
CA GLY A 116 -9.15 -15.46 12.48
C GLY A 116 -10.15 -14.75 13.41
N GLY A 117 -9.80 -14.57 14.68
CA GLY A 117 -10.60 -13.79 15.62
C GLY A 117 -10.69 -12.31 15.24
N LEU A 118 -9.58 -11.73 14.75
CA LEU A 118 -9.54 -10.34 14.28
C LEU A 118 -10.37 -10.15 13.01
N LYS A 119 -10.32 -11.09 12.07
CA LYS A 119 -11.19 -11.09 10.89
C LYS A 119 -12.66 -11.18 11.29
N THR A 120 -13.00 -12.11 12.18
CA THR A 120 -14.38 -12.27 12.67
C THR A 120 -14.89 -10.98 13.32
N LEU A 121 -14.03 -10.28 14.05
CA LEU A 121 -14.36 -8.96 14.61
C LEU A 121 -14.52 -7.91 13.51
N SER A 122 -13.61 -7.86 12.54
CA SER A 122 -13.69 -6.97 11.38
C SER A 122 -15.00 -7.14 10.62
N ASP A 123 -15.37 -8.38 10.27
CA ASP A 123 -16.59 -8.72 9.55
C ASP A 123 -17.85 -8.25 10.31
N ALA A 124 -17.86 -8.38 11.64
CA ALA A 124 -18.97 -7.92 12.46
C ALA A 124 -19.10 -6.38 12.46
N PHE A 125 -17.97 -5.65 12.51
CA PHE A 125 -17.98 -4.19 12.39
C PHE A 125 -18.32 -3.72 10.98
N ALA A 126 -17.86 -4.43 9.94
CA ALA A 126 -18.21 -4.14 8.56
C ALA A 126 -19.72 -4.24 8.33
N GLY A 127 -20.37 -5.21 8.98
CA GLY A 127 -21.82 -5.40 8.97
C GLY A 127 -22.64 -4.31 9.68
N THR A 128 -22.02 -3.35 10.39
CA THR A 128 -22.75 -2.30 11.12
C THR A 128 -23.34 -1.22 10.22
N ASP A 129 -22.71 -0.96 9.07
CA ASP A 129 -23.23 -0.07 8.03
C ASP A 129 -22.98 -0.65 6.65
N ALA A 130 -24.02 -1.24 6.07
CA ALA A 130 -23.99 -1.83 4.73
C ALA A 130 -23.64 -0.82 3.61
N ASN A 131 -23.72 0.49 3.86
CA ASN A 131 -23.32 1.48 2.86
C ASN A 131 -21.84 1.82 2.92
N SER A 132 -21.17 1.69 4.07
CA SER A 132 -19.76 2.07 4.23
C SER A 132 -18.85 0.90 4.57
N GLY A 133 -19.39 -0.31 4.74
CA GLY A 133 -18.62 -1.46 5.21
C GLY A 133 -18.02 -1.22 6.60
N GLY A 134 -18.67 -0.40 7.45
CA GLY A 134 -18.14 -0.05 8.76
C GLY A 134 -16.77 0.64 8.73
N TYR A 135 -16.46 1.37 7.64
CA TYR A 135 -15.12 1.88 7.31
C TYR A 135 -14.29 2.37 8.50
N GLU A 136 -14.81 3.32 9.28
CA GLU A 136 -14.07 3.92 10.39
C GLU A 136 -13.65 2.90 11.46
N ASP A 137 -14.51 1.93 11.77
CA ASP A 137 -14.26 0.93 12.80
C ASP A 137 -13.35 -0.21 12.30
N VAL A 138 -13.52 -0.62 11.04
CA VAL A 138 -12.64 -1.60 10.38
C VAL A 138 -11.22 -1.03 10.25
N VAL A 139 -11.08 0.23 9.84
CA VAL A 139 -9.78 0.91 9.76
C VAL A 139 -9.16 1.10 11.16
N ALA A 140 -9.95 1.48 12.17
CA ALA A 140 -9.46 1.59 13.55
C ALA A 140 -8.98 0.23 14.11
N LEU A 141 -9.64 -0.87 13.76
CA LEU A 141 -9.16 -2.22 14.07
C LEU A 141 -7.84 -2.52 13.34
N GLY A 142 -7.73 -2.18 12.05
CA GLY A 142 -6.48 -2.29 11.29
C GLY A 142 -5.31 -1.53 11.94
N GLN A 143 -5.53 -0.30 12.39
CA GLN A 143 -4.55 0.50 13.13
C GLN A 143 -4.13 -0.15 14.46
N ALA A 144 -5.09 -0.74 15.18
CA ALA A 144 -4.80 -1.48 16.40
C ALA A 144 -3.95 -2.73 16.12
N VAL A 145 -4.25 -3.48 15.06
CA VAL A 145 -3.44 -4.63 14.60
C VAL A 145 -2.03 -4.17 14.19
N ALA A 146 -1.92 -3.09 13.42
CA ALA A 146 -0.64 -2.49 13.02
C ALA A 146 0.25 -2.11 14.22
N THR A 147 -0.37 -1.67 15.32
CA THR A 147 0.36 -1.14 16.49
C THR A 147 0.62 -2.20 17.57
N HIS A 148 -0.27 -3.17 17.74
CA HIS A 148 -0.29 -4.03 18.92
C HIS A 148 -0.22 -5.53 18.65
N ALA A 149 -0.56 -5.98 17.44
CA ALA A 149 -0.42 -7.38 17.10
C ALA A 149 1.06 -7.75 16.90
N SER A 150 1.36 -9.04 17.03
CA SER A 150 2.70 -9.53 16.68
C SER A 150 2.90 -9.50 15.15
N PRO A 151 4.13 -9.36 14.63
CA PRO A 151 4.37 -9.36 13.17
C PRO A 151 3.82 -10.59 12.44
N HIS A 152 3.76 -11.74 13.12
CA HIS A 152 3.15 -12.94 12.56
C HIS A 152 1.64 -12.79 12.38
N VAL A 153 0.94 -12.28 13.40
CA VAL A 153 -0.51 -12.03 13.34
C VAL A 153 -0.83 -10.94 12.32
N GLN A 154 0.04 -9.92 12.17
CA GLN A 154 -0.11 -8.91 11.12
C GLN A 154 -0.09 -9.53 9.72
N VAL A 155 0.86 -10.43 9.44
CA VAL A 155 0.93 -11.14 8.15
C VAL A 155 -0.30 -12.01 7.93
N GLU A 156 -0.71 -12.78 8.93
CA GLU A 156 -1.90 -13.64 8.81
C GLU A 156 -3.18 -12.81 8.65
N TYR A 157 -3.29 -11.65 9.32
CA TYR A 157 -4.41 -10.73 9.13
C TYR A 157 -4.50 -10.24 7.69
N VAL A 158 -3.37 -9.81 7.08
CA VAL A 158 -3.34 -9.42 5.66
C VAL A 158 -3.82 -10.55 4.74
N GLN A 159 -3.45 -11.80 5.05
CA GLN A 159 -3.87 -12.97 4.28
C GLN A 159 -5.38 -13.27 4.43
N GLU A 160 -5.90 -13.20 5.66
CA GLU A 160 -7.32 -13.47 5.96
C GLU A 160 -8.24 -12.41 5.34
N MET A 161 -7.82 -11.14 5.31
CA MET A 161 -8.61 -10.05 4.74
C MET A 161 -8.56 -9.98 3.21
N ALA A 162 -7.66 -10.75 2.56
CA ALA A 162 -7.32 -10.58 1.15
C ALA A 162 -8.53 -10.69 0.20
N SER A 163 -9.49 -11.58 0.47
CA SER A 163 -10.65 -11.77 -0.41
C SER A 163 -11.62 -10.59 -0.43
N ASP A 164 -11.59 -9.75 0.62
CA ASP A 164 -12.66 -8.80 0.89
C ASP A 164 -12.25 -7.37 0.47
N MET A 165 -10.96 -7.09 0.29
CA MET A 165 -10.37 -5.78 -0.08
C MET A 165 -10.88 -5.12 -1.38
N THR A 166 -11.74 -5.79 -2.14
CA THR A 166 -12.15 -5.37 -3.49
C THR A 166 -13.65 -5.46 -3.69
N ASP A 167 -14.41 -5.79 -2.66
CA ASP A 167 -15.85 -6.02 -2.78
C ASP A 167 -16.64 -4.71 -2.74
N GLN A 168 -16.10 -3.68 -2.10
CA GLN A 168 -16.70 -2.36 -2.01
C GLN A 168 -15.68 -1.24 -2.27
N PRO A 169 -15.21 -1.09 -3.53
CA PRO A 169 -14.12 -0.16 -3.86
C PRO A 169 -14.48 1.32 -3.68
N ASP A 170 -15.76 1.67 -3.63
CA ASP A 170 -16.26 3.02 -3.41
C ASP A 170 -17.59 2.96 -2.65
N TYR A 171 -17.89 4.00 -1.87
CA TYR A 171 -19.23 4.18 -1.34
C TYR A 171 -19.70 5.62 -1.27
N THR A 172 -21.02 5.80 -1.26
CA THR A 172 -21.66 7.12 -1.14
C THR A 172 -22.69 7.11 -0.02
N THR A 173 -22.55 8.03 0.93
CA THR A 173 -23.54 8.29 1.99
C THR A 173 -24.30 9.58 1.68
N THR A 174 -25.62 9.58 1.95
CA THR A 174 -26.47 10.76 1.78
C THR A 174 -26.91 11.30 3.12
N HIS A 175 -26.75 12.60 3.34
CA HIS A 175 -27.16 13.28 4.57
C HIS A 175 -28.03 14.51 4.25
N LEU A 176 -28.67 15.09 5.27
CA LEU A 176 -29.49 16.28 5.06
C LEU A 176 -28.59 17.46 4.63
N GLY A 177 -28.66 17.82 3.34
CA GLY A 177 -27.90 18.94 2.77
C GLY A 177 -26.78 18.56 1.79
N GLY A 178 -26.52 17.26 1.59
CA GLY A 178 -25.48 16.79 0.68
C GLY A 178 -25.29 15.27 0.64
N SER A 179 -24.26 14.83 -0.05
CA SER A 179 -23.75 13.46 -0.03
C SER A 179 -22.22 13.47 0.08
N MET A 180 -21.65 12.40 0.60
CA MET A 180 -20.21 12.17 0.66
C MET A 180 -19.92 10.88 -0.09
N SER A 181 -18.98 10.91 -1.03
CA SER A 181 -18.37 9.72 -1.59
C SER A 181 -17.01 9.51 -0.96
N ARG A 182 -16.63 8.27 -0.72
CA ARG A 182 -15.26 7.90 -0.35
C ARG A 182 -14.77 6.81 -1.28
N THR A 183 -13.52 6.95 -1.70
CA THR A 183 -12.80 5.98 -2.51
C THR A 183 -12.04 5.05 -1.57
N GLY A 184 -12.13 3.75 -1.81
CA GLY A 184 -11.44 2.75 -1.04
C GLY A 184 -12.36 1.88 -0.21
N ASP A 185 -12.01 0.60 -0.22
CA ASP A 185 -12.62 -0.46 0.56
C ASP A 185 -12.09 -0.45 2.01
N ALA A 186 -12.94 -0.76 2.98
CA ALA A 186 -12.61 -0.64 4.40
C ALA A 186 -11.50 -1.64 4.80
N GLU A 187 -11.59 -2.86 4.29
CA GLU A 187 -10.65 -3.94 4.50
C GLU A 187 -9.32 -3.64 3.79
N ALA A 188 -9.37 -3.04 2.60
CA ALA A 188 -8.18 -2.53 1.92
C ALA A 188 -7.47 -1.42 2.72
N ALA A 189 -8.22 -0.46 3.28
CA ALA A 189 -7.67 0.59 4.13
C ALA A 189 -7.07 0.02 5.43
N ALA A 190 -7.77 -0.91 6.10
CA ALA A 190 -7.29 -1.57 7.30
C ALA A 190 -6.00 -2.37 7.05
N VAL A 191 -5.89 -3.06 5.91
CA VAL A 191 -4.64 -3.71 5.52
C VAL A 191 -3.55 -2.72 5.15
N GLY A 192 -3.88 -1.57 4.57
CA GLY A 192 -2.94 -0.47 4.36
C GLY A 192 -2.24 -0.05 5.66
N GLU A 193 -3.02 0.11 6.74
CA GLU A 193 -2.51 0.41 8.08
C GLU A 193 -1.57 -0.68 8.60
N VAL A 194 -1.93 -1.96 8.43
CA VAL A 194 -1.09 -3.09 8.84
C VAL A 194 0.21 -3.15 8.04
N LEU A 195 0.18 -2.92 6.72
CA LEU A 195 1.38 -2.87 5.88
C LEU A 195 2.30 -1.70 6.25
N ALA A 196 1.74 -0.53 6.55
CA ALA A 196 2.47 0.61 7.09
C ALA A 196 3.13 0.28 8.44
N GLY A 197 2.41 -0.39 9.34
CA GLY A 197 2.90 -0.81 10.66
C GLY A 197 4.00 -1.86 10.66
N LEU A 198 4.21 -2.57 9.54
CA LEU A 198 5.30 -3.56 9.40
C LEU A 198 6.70 -2.93 9.26
N GLN A 199 6.81 -1.60 9.31
CA GLN A 199 8.08 -0.89 9.34
C GLN A 199 8.95 -1.40 10.50
N GLY A 200 10.18 -1.85 10.19
CA GLY A 200 11.08 -2.46 11.17
C GLY A 200 10.99 -3.99 11.25
N SER A 201 10.09 -4.62 10.49
CA SER A 201 9.97 -6.08 10.35
C SER A 201 10.09 -6.54 8.89
N PRO A 202 11.27 -6.40 8.22
CA PRO A 202 11.40 -6.61 6.77
C PRO A 202 10.98 -8.00 6.26
N SER A 203 11.13 -9.03 7.09
CA SER A 203 10.68 -10.39 6.73
C SER A 203 9.17 -10.54 6.75
N ALA A 204 8.49 -9.95 7.73
CA ALA A 204 7.04 -9.96 7.82
C ALA A 204 6.44 -9.05 6.74
N ALA A 205 7.02 -7.87 6.50
CA ALA A 205 6.66 -7.00 5.38
C ALA A 205 6.70 -7.76 4.04
N ARG A 206 7.82 -8.44 3.73
CA ARG A 206 7.94 -9.27 2.51
C ARG A 206 6.84 -10.31 2.39
N GLU A 207 6.50 -10.99 3.47
CA GLU A 207 5.47 -12.03 3.47
C GLU A 207 4.08 -11.44 3.27
N ALA A 208 3.76 -10.33 3.94
CA ALA A 208 2.49 -9.63 3.81
C ALA A 208 2.29 -9.07 2.38
N PHE A 209 3.25 -8.31 1.84
CA PHE A 209 3.18 -7.81 0.46
C PHE A 209 3.18 -8.96 -0.56
N GLY A 210 3.91 -10.05 -0.29
CA GLY A 210 3.95 -11.22 -1.15
C GLY A 210 2.66 -12.04 -1.16
N ALA A 211 1.83 -11.91 -0.13
CA ALA A 211 0.52 -12.58 -0.04
C ALA A 211 -0.55 -11.89 -0.90
N LEU A 212 -0.37 -10.62 -1.24
CA LEU A 212 -1.34 -9.85 -2.02
C LEU A 212 -1.17 -10.10 -3.53
N SER A 213 -2.31 -10.28 -4.19
CA SER A 213 -2.42 -10.16 -5.62
C SER A 213 -2.15 -8.72 -6.05
N TYR A 214 -1.86 -8.53 -7.34
CA TYR A 214 -1.66 -7.19 -7.89
C TYR A 214 -2.92 -6.31 -7.76
N GLU A 215 -4.12 -6.89 -7.92
CA GLU A 215 -5.39 -6.17 -7.76
C GLU A 215 -5.62 -5.73 -6.31
N GLN A 216 -5.32 -6.62 -5.35
CA GLN A 216 -5.41 -6.30 -3.91
C GLN A 216 -4.41 -5.21 -3.52
N MET A 217 -3.18 -5.27 -4.05
CA MET A 217 -2.16 -4.24 -3.80
C MET A 217 -2.61 -2.87 -4.33
N ARG A 218 -3.25 -2.83 -5.49
CA ARG A 218 -3.85 -1.60 -6.04
C ARG A 218 -4.98 -1.08 -5.17
N ALA A 219 -5.88 -1.95 -4.71
CA ALA A 219 -6.98 -1.57 -3.83
C ALA A 219 -6.46 -0.96 -2.52
N VAL A 220 -5.46 -1.59 -1.90
CA VAL A 220 -4.80 -1.07 -0.68
C VAL A 220 -4.17 0.29 -0.92
N MET A 221 -3.41 0.47 -2.02
CA MET A 221 -2.81 1.78 -2.33
C MET A 221 -3.87 2.84 -2.61
N SER A 222 -4.96 2.49 -3.31
CA SER A 222 -6.07 3.41 -3.56
C SER A 222 -6.83 3.80 -2.29
N ALA A 223 -7.03 2.87 -1.36
CA ALA A 223 -7.67 3.16 -0.08
C ALA A 223 -6.77 3.98 0.86
N SER A 224 -5.44 3.83 0.73
CA SER A 224 -4.44 4.48 1.61
C SER A 224 -4.29 6.00 1.43
N ILE A 225 -5.01 6.60 0.48
CA ILE A 225 -5.06 8.07 0.29
C ILE A 225 -6.33 8.69 0.91
N ASP A 226 -7.19 7.88 1.54
CA ASP A 226 -8.45 8.25 2.20
C ASP A 226 -9.25 9.34 1.46
N GLU A 227 -9.41 9.18 0.14
CA GLU A 227 -10.06 10.20 -0.66
C GLU A 227 -11.54 10.30 -0.31
N THR A 228 -11.96 11.50 0.09
CA THR A 228 -13.35 11.81 0.39
C THR A 228 -13.83 13.00 -0.44
N VAL A 229 -14.89 12.80 -1.24
CA VAL A 229 -15.54 13.84 -2.02
C VAL A 229 -16.90 14.20 -1.42
N ASN A 230 -17.01 15.44 -0.95
CA ASN A 230 -18.25 15.99 -0.38
C ASN A 230 -19.01 16.80 -1.43
N TYR A 231 -20.23 16.38 -1.71
CA TYR A 231 -21.18 17.04 -2.59
C TYR A 231 -22.22 17.78 -1.77
N SER A 232 -22.21 19.11 -1.85
CA SER A 232 -23.27 19.94 -1.27
C SER A 232 -24.07 20.62 -2.36
N SER A 233 -25.23 21.17 -2.00
CA SER A 233 -26.07 21.97 -2.90
C SER A 233 -25.38 23.22 -3.47
N HIS A 234 -24.24 23.65 -2.91
CA HIS A 234 -23.57 24.90 -3.27
C HIS A 234 -22.09 24.74 -3.68
N ALA A 235 -21.46 23.59 -3.41
CA ALA A 235 -20.05 23.34 -3.68
C ALA A 235 -19.71 21.84 -3.67
N VAL A 236 -18.65 21.48 -4.37
CA VAL A 236 -17.98 20.17 -4.25
C VAL A 236 -16.57 20.39 -3.71
N SER A 237 -16.18 19.59 -2.72
CA SER A 237 -14.83 19.61 -2.13
C SER A 237 -14.32 18.18 -1.98
N ALA A 238 -13.04 17.97 -2.29
CA ALA A 238 -12.35 16.72 -2.06
C ALA A 238 -11.33 16.89 -0.92
N ASN A 239 -11.13 15.84 -0.13
CA ASN A 239 -10.07 15.73 0.85
C ASN A 239 -9.28 14.45 0.58
N LEU A 240 -7.96 14.52 0.66
CA LEU A 240 -7.04 13.41 0.46
C LEU A 240 -6.00 13.42 1.58
N ASP A 241 -5.66 12.23 2.09
CA ASP A 241 -4.57 12.02 3.05
C ASP A 241 -3.68 10.84 2.62
N GLY A 242 -2.60 11.15 1.90
CA GLY A 242 -1.61 10.17 1.44
C GLY A 242 -0.60 9.72 2.50
N LYS A 243 -0.82 10.00 3.79
CA LYS A 243 0.14 9.62 4.84
C LYS A 243 0.37 8.11 4.90
N VAL A 244 -0.71 7.32 4.94
CA VAL A 244 -0.63 5.86 5.01
C VAL A 244 0.04 5.30 3.75
N ALA A 245 -0.30 5.84 2.57
CA ALA A 245 0.36 5.49 1.30
C ALA A 245 1.90 5.65 1.38
N GLY A 246 2.37 6.77 1.93
CA GLY A 246 3.80 7.01 2.15
C GLY A 246 4.44 6.02 3.14
N GLU A 247 3.74 5.66 4.21
CA GLU A 247 4.21 4.70 5.22
C GLU A 247 4.26 3.26 4.67
N ILE A 248 3.31 2.86 3.82
CA ILE A 248 3.35 1.57 3.09
C ILE A 248 4.61 1.49 2.21
N LEU A 249 4.89 2.54 1.44
CA LEU A 249 6.08 2.62 0.58
C LEU A 249 7.38 2.59 1.42
N ALA A 250 7.40 3.28 2.55
CA ALA A 250 8.53 3.26 3.48
C ALA A 250 8.75 1.86 4.10
N SER A 251 7.68 1.14 4.44
CA SER A 251 7.74 -0.25 4.91
C SER A 251 8.32 -1.18 3.83
N ALA A 252 7.82 -1.06 2.60
CA ALA A 252 8.29 -1.86 1.47
C ALA A 252 9.75 -1.58 1.08
N SER A 253 10.24 -0.35 1.28
CA SER A 253 11.63 0.03 0.99
C SER A 253 12.65 -0.86 1.72
N GLN A 254 12.29 -1.41 2.88
CA GLN A 254 13.15 -2.25 3.71
C GLN A 254 13.25 -3.71 3.24
N ILE A 255 12.41 -4.11 2.28
CA ILE A 255 12.35 -5.48 1.74
C ILE A 255 13.50 -5.69 0.75
N ASN A 256 14.03 -6.91 0.65
CA ASN A 256 15.05 -7.27 -0.37
C ASN A 256 14.42 -8.13 -1.47
N ASP A 257 13.41 -7.59 -2.15
CA ASP A 257 12.67 -8.27 -3.23
C ASP A 257 12.26 -7.25 -4.31
N PRO A 258 13.02 -7.16 -5.42
CA PRO A 258 12.75 -6.19 -6.48
C PRO A 258 11.40 -6.38 -7.18
N ASP A 259 10.90 -7.62 -7.27
CA ASP A 259 9.63 -7.91 -7.96
C ASP A 259 8.44 -7.38 -7.14
N VAL A 260 8.44 -7.63 -5.83
CA VAL A 260 7.43 -7.06 -4.91
C VAL A 260 7.47 -5.54 -4.98
N LYS A 261 8.67 -4.95 -4.96
CA LYS A 261 8.83 -3.49 -5.04
C LYS A 261 8.36 -2.93 -6.38
N ALA A 262 8.61 -3.61 -7.50
CA ALA A 262 8.13 -3.18 -8.81
C ALA A 262 6.61 -3.24 -8.91
N ARG A 263 5.97 -4.30 -8.39
CA ARG A 263 4.50 -4.39 -8.32
C ARG A 263 3.90 -3.27 -7.47
N LEU A 264 4.51 -2.97 -6.33
CA LEU A 264 4.07 -1.88 -5.47
C LEU A 264 4.31 -0.50 -6.09
N PHE A 265 5.46 -0.31 -6.74
CA PHE A 265 5.78 0.91 -7.49
C PHE A 265 4.70 1.17 -8.53
N ASP A 266 4.34 0.15 -9.31
CA ASP A 266 3.33 0.24 -10.34
C ASP A 266 1.93 0.57 -9.79
N ALA A 267 1.49 -0.12 -8.72
CA ALA A 267 0.24 0.19 -8.03
C ALA A 267 0.21 1.63 -7.48
N SER A 268 1.31 2.06 -6.88
CA SER A 268 1.42 3.39 -6.26
C SER A 268 1.55 4.51 -7.29
N ALA A 269 2.17 4.25 -8.44
CA ALA A 269 2.25 5.21 -9.55
C ALA A 269 0.86 5.49 -10.16
N GLN A 270 -0.01 4.48 -10.20
CA GLN A 270 -1.41 4.67 -10.62
C GLN A 270 -2.22 5.45 -9.59
N THR A 271 -1.96 5.23 -8.29
CA THR A 271 -2.52 6.10 -7.23
C THR A 271 -2.03 7.54 -7.38
N LEU A 272 -0.75 7.75 -7.72
CA LEU A 272 -0.20 9.08 -7.98
C LEU A 272 -0.86 9.74 -9.20
N GLU A 273 -1.08 8.99 -10.28
CA GLU A 273 -1.85 9.44 -11.44
C GLU A 273 -3.25 9.89 -11.02
N HIS A 274 -4.00 9.02 -10.32
CA HIS A 274 -5.34 9.31 -9.80
C HIS A 274 -5.40 10.57 -8.93
N ILE A 275 -4.45 10.76 -8.01
CA ILE A 275 -4.38 11.99 -7.20
C ILE A 275 -4.21 13.22 -8.11
N ASN A 276 -3.36 13.12 -9.14
CA ASN A 276 -3.05 14.22 -10.03
C ASN A 276 -4.18 14.53 -11.02
N GLU A 277 -5.07 13.58 -11.31
CA GLU A 277 -6.22 13.80 -12.19
C GLU A 277 -7.10 14.96 -11.73
N ASP A 278 -7.62 15.70 -12.71
CA ASP A 278 -8.63 16.72 -12.46
C ASP A 278 -9.99 16.06 -12.33
N PHE A 279 -10.76 16.46 -11.32
CA PHE A 279 -12.13 15.98 -11.11
C PHE A 279 -13.10 16.28 -12.28
N GLY A 280 -12.67 17.02 -13.31
CA GLY A 280 -13.50 17.36 -14.47
C GLY A 280 -14.57 18.43 -14.20
N PHE A 281 -14.61 18.97 -12.99
CA PHE A 281 -15.46 20.08 -12.56
C PHE A 281 -14.75 20.92 -11.49
N PRO A 282 -15.19 22.16 -11.22
CA PRO A 282 -14.57 23.00 -10.19
C PRO A 282 -14.69 22.36 -8.80
N VAL A 283 -13.57 21.86 -8.27
CA VAL A 283 -13.45 21.27 -6.93
C VAL A 283 -12.38 22.01 -6.14
N THR A 284 -12.65 22.24 -4.86
CA THR A 284 -11.56 22.55 -3.92
C THR A 284 -11.02 21.24 -3.37
N ALA A 285 -9.82 20.85 -3.79
CA ALA A 285 -9.14 19.65 -3.31
C ALA A 285 -8.16 20.03 -2.19
N LEU A 286 -8.45 19.59 -0.97
CA LEU A 286 -7.56 19.74 0.19
C LEU A 286 -6.65 18.51 0.28
N GLY A 287 -5.37 18.70 0.62
CA GLY A 287 -4.44 17.59 0.81
C GLY A 287 -3.93 16.94 -0.48
N LYS A 288 -4.40 17.36 -1.67
CA LYS A 288 -4.00 16.78 -2.97
C LYS A 288 -2.50 16.86 -3.21
N GLU A 289 -1.91 18.05 -3.03
CA GLU A 289 -0.47 18.26 -3.25
C GLU A 289 0.36 17.49 -2.21
N GLU A 290 -0.04 17.54 -0.94
CA GLU A 290 0.62 16.80 0.14
C GLU A 290 0.57 15.29 -0.10
N SER A 291 -0.57 14.76 -0.54
CA SER A 291 -0.75 13.33 -0.84
C SER A 291 0.05 12.91 -2.06
N ALA A 292 0.03 13.70 -3.14
CA ALA A 292 0.84 13.43 -4.33
C ALA A 292 2.33 13.39 -3.97
N ASN A 293 2.80 14.36 -3.18
CA ASN A 293 4.18 14.41 -2.70
C ASN A 293 4.52 13.24 -1.78
N ALA A 294 3.62 12.81 -0.89
CA ALA A 294 3.84 11.65 -0.02
C ALA A 294 4.07 10.36 -0.85
N VAL A 295 3.22 10.13 -1.85
CA VAL A 295 3.33 8.98 -2.76
C VAL A 295 4.59 9.09 -3.63
N ALA A 296 4.85 10.24 -4.26
CA ALA A 296 6.01 10.42 -5.12
C ALA A 296 7.35 10.31 -4.37
N ASN A 297 7.43 10.83 -3.15
CA ASN A 297 8.61 10.67 -2.30
C ASN A 297 8.78 9.21 -1.85
N GLY A 298 7.69 8.52 -1.52
CA GLY A 298 7.71 7.10 -1.20
C GLY A 298 8.16 6.23 -2.38
N LEU A 299 7.67 6.52 -3.59
CA LEU A 299 8.09 5.89 -4.84
C LEU A 299 9.58 6.09 -5.10
N THR A 300 10.07 7.32 -4.90
CA THR A 300 11.50 7.65 -5.00
C THR A 300 12.32 6.86 -4.01
N GLN A 301 11.94 6.85 -2.73
CA GLN A 301 12.64 6.09 -1.69
C GLN A 301 12.66 4.59 -2.01
N LEU A 302 11.52 4.04 -2.45
CA LEU A 302 11.39 2.64 -2.86
C LEU A 302 12.36 2.33 -4.01
N LEU A 303 12.30 3.12 -5.08
CA LEU A 303 13.13 2.95 -6.27
C LEU A 303 14.62 3.09 -5.95
N ASP A 304 15.00 4.01 -5.06
CA ASP A 304 16.40 4.27 -4.72
C ASP A 304 17.04 3.16 -3.88
N THR A 305 16.25 2.25 -3.30
CA THR A 305 16.81 1.10 -2.56
C THR A 305 17.47 0.07 -3.48
N ASP A 306 16.96 -0.09 -4.70
CA ASP A 306 17.52 -0.95 -5.75
C ASP A 306 17.03 -0.48 -7.12
N THR A 307 17.55 0.68 -7.56
CA THR A 307 17.13 1.32 -8.81
C THR A 307 17.26 0.36 -9.99
N THR A 308 18.38 -0.37 -10.06
CA THR A 308 18.63 -1.26 -11.18
C THR A 308 17.77 -2.52 -11.18
N GLY A 309 17.49 -3.11 -10.02
CA GLY A 309 16.64 -4.30 -9.89
C GLY A 309 15.18 -3.96 -10.13
N ILE A 310 14.66 -2.91 -9.47
CA ILE A 310 13.25 -2.52 -9.57
C ILE A 310 12.91 -2.08 -11.01
N MET A 311 13.74 -1.25 -11.63
CA MET A 311 13.51 -0.86 -13.03
C MET A 311 13.61 -2.04 -13.99
N ARG A 312 14.43 -3.05 -13.69
CA ARG A 312 14.49 -4.27 -14.50
C ARG A 312 13.18 -5.05 -14.41
N GLU A 313 12.64 -5.24 -13.21
CA GLU A 313 11.36 -5.90 -13.04
C GLU A 313 10.25 -5.10 -13.73
N LEU A 314 10.20 -3.78 -13.56
CA LEU A 314 9.26 -2.90 -14.28
C LEU A 314 9.35 -3.04 -15.80
N ALA A 315 10.57 -3.10 -16.35
CA ALA A 315 10.80 -3.19 -17.79
C ALA A 315 10.43 -4.54 -18.40
N TYR A 316 10.38 -5.62 -17.62
CA TYR A 316 10.20 -6.98 -18.13
C TYR A 316 8.95 -7.71 -17.61
N ASN A 317 8.27 -7.19 -16.59
CA ASN A 317 7.00 -7.70 -16.11
C ASN A 317 5.84 -7.34 -17.05
N GLN A 318 4.92 -8.29 -17.26
CA GLN A 318 3.87 -8.14 -18.27
C GLN A 318 2.89 -7.01 -17.98
N SER A 319 2.63 -6.74 -16.71
CA SER A 319 1.72 -5.68 -16.28
C SER A 319 2.33 -4.27 -16.34
N THR A 320 3.66 -4.15 -16.41
CA THR A 320 4.37 -2.86 -16.21
C THR A 320 5.29 -2.47 -17.38
N MET A 321 5.53 -3.40 -18.31
CA MET A 321 6.50 -3.21 -19.40
C MET A 321 6.11 -2.12 -20.41
N ASP A 322 4.88 -1.61 -20.35
CA ASP A 322 4.38 -0.53 -21.20
C ASP A 322 4.89 0.86 -20.76
N GLY A 323 5.55 0.96 -19.61
CA GLY A 323 6.19 2.20 -19.16
C GLY A 323 5.26 3.27 -18.61
N THR A 324 3.95 3.03 -18.58
CA THR A 324 2.96 4.05 -18.17
C THR A 324 3.21 4.50 -16.74
N SER A 325 3.36 3.57 -15.80
CA SER A 325 3.57 3.85 -14.38
C SER A 325 4.86 4.63 -14.10
N PHE A 326 5.99 4.23 -14.71
CA PHE A 326 7.23 4.99 -14.57
C PHE A 326 7.13 6.36 -15.27
N GLY A 327 6.44 6.45 -16.40
CA GLY A 327 6.14 7.71 -17.07
C GLY A 327 5.36 8.68 -16.16
N GLN A 328 4.33 8.21 -15.46
CA GLN A 328 3.53 9.06 -14.56
C GLN A 328 4.33 9.56 -13.37
N TYR A 329 5.15 8.68 -12.77
CA TYR A 329 6.13 9.08 -11.78
C TYR A 329 7.08 10.16 -12.33
N ALA A 330 7.70 9.92 -13.49
CA ALA A 330 8.61 10.89 -14.11
C ALA A 330 7.91 12.22 -14.44
N LYS A 331 6.64 12.20 -14.89
CA LYS A 331 5.83 13.40 -15.15
C LYS A 331 5.67 14.24 -13.89
N HIS A 332 5.38 13.61 -12.77
CA HIS A 332 5.32 14.29 -11.47
C HIS A 332 6.66 14.89 -11.07
N MET A 333 7.76 14.14 -11.19
CA MET A 333 9.11 14.64 -10.84
C MET A 333 9.51 15.86 -11.68
N LEU A 334 9.27 15.81 -13.00
CA LEU A 334 9.57 16.90 -13.91
C LEU A 334 8.72 18.15 -13.61
N ASN A 335 7.41 17.99 -13.35
CA ASN A 335 6.54 19.11 -12.99
C ASN A 335 6.94 19.81 -11.68
N ASN A 336 7.55 19.08 -10.75
CA ASN A 336 7.99 19.59 -9.46
C ASN A 336 9.47 20.03 -9.44
N GLY A 337 10.15 20.04 -10.59
CA GLY A 337 11.56 20.46 -10.68
C GLY A 337 12.52 19.52 -9.95
N GLN A 338 12.20 18.22 -9.92
CA GLN A 338 13.00 17.15 -9.33
C GLN A 338 13.75 16.36 -10.42
N GLU A 339 14.25 17.06 -11.44
CA GLU A 339 15.05 16.46 -12.51
C GLU A 339 16.36 15.85 -11.99
N ASP A 340 16.82 16.30 -10.82
CA ASP A 340 18.00 15.80 -10.14
C ASP A 340 17.87 14.33 -9.76
N VAL A 341 16.72 13.95 -9.19
CA VAL A 341 16.39 12.57 -8.82
C VAL A 341 16.40 11.65 -10.03
N LEU A 342 15.75 12.05 -11.13
CA LEU A 342 15.77 11.28 -12.38
C LEU A 342 17.20 11.14 -12.92
N GLY A 343 18.02 12.19 -12.83
CA GLY A 343 19.42 12.12 -13.26
C GLY A 343 20.27 11.17 -12.43
N GLU A 344 20.06 11.11 -11.11
CA GLU A 344 20.73 10.13 -10.24
C GLU A 344 20.30 8.70 -10.59
N GLN A 345 19.01 8.47 -10.82
CA GLN A 345 18.50 7.16 -11.24
C GLN A 345 19.11 6.73 -12.57
N MET A 346 19.20 7.64 -13.56
CA MET A 346 19.88 7.36 -14.83
C MET A 346 21.35 6.97 -14.63
N ALA A 347 22.08 7.69 -13.77
CA ALA A 347 23.48 7.36 -13.46
C ALA A 347 23.63 5.96 -12.84
N ARG A 348 22.72 5.57 -11.93
CA ARG A 348 22.69 4.23 -11.33
C ARG A 348 22.35 3.15 -12.35
N LEU A 349 21.47 3.44 -13.31
CA LEU A 349 21.20 2.52 -14.42
C LEU A 349 22.41 2.32 -15.33
N GLN A 350 23.18 3.38 -15.57
CA GLN A 350 24.41 3.34 -16.39
C GLN A 350 25.60 2.69 -15.69
N MET A 351 25.77 2.86 -14.38
CA MET A 351 26.99 2.46 -13.65
C MET A 351 26.75 1.52 -12.46
N GLY A 352 25.54 0.99 -12.33
CA GLY A 352 25.11 0.17 -11.19
C GLY A 352 24.68 1.03 -9.98
N ASN A 353 23.94 0.43 -9.05
CA ASN A 353 23.44 1.12 -7.85
C ASN A 353 24.55 1.78 -7.00
N GLN A 354 25.77 1.22 -7.03
CA GLN A 354 26.95 1.71 -6.30
C GLN A 354 27.81 2.67 -7.14
N LEU A 355 27.40 2.97 -8.38
CA LEU A 355 28.12 3.83 -9.33
C LEU A 355 29.58 3.42 -9.58
N ASN A 356 29.87 2.12 -9.54
CA ASN A 356 31.22 1.57 -9.62
C ASN A 356 31.40 0.52 -10.73
N GLU A 357 30.37 0.28 -11.54
CA GLU A 357 30.42 -0.63 -12.68
C GLU A 357 30.81 0.10 -13.96
N ASN A 358 31.51 -0.61 -14.85
CA ASN A 358 31.90 -0.09 -16.15
C ASN A 358 30.63 0.09 -17.02
N PRO A 359 30.29 1.31 -17.49
CA PRO A 359 29.04 1.54 -18.20
C PRO A 359 28.94 0.81 -19.53
N ILE A 360 30.05 0.58 -20.23
CA ILE A 360 30.06 -0.22 -21.47
C ILE A 360 29.77 -1.69 -21.15
N THR A 361 30.54 -2.28 -20.24
CA THR A 361 30.38 -3.69 -19.88
C THR A 361 28.98 -3.95 -19.32
N ARG A 362 28.47 -3.04 -18.49
CA ARG A 362 27.12 -3.14 -17.93
C ARG A 362 26.06 -3.11 -19.02
N PHE A 363 26.15 -2.17 -19.96
CA PHE A 363 25.22 -2.05 -21.07
C PHE A 363 25.23 -3.30 -21.96
N GLU A 364 26.41 -3.88 -22.22
CA GLU A 364 26.57 -5.08 -23.05
C GLU A 364 26.29 -6.40 -22.34
N ASP A 365 26.09 -6.38 -21.02
CA ASP A 365 25.85 -7.59 -20.26
C ASP A 365 24.54 -8.27 -20.70
N SER A 366 24.59 -9.59 -20.80
CA SER A 366 23.51 -10.35 -21.41
C SER A 366 23.23 -11.64 -20.68
N VAL A 367 21.96 -12.02 -20.64
CA VAL A 367 21.46 -13.25 -20.03
C VAL A 367 20.91 -14.15 -21.14
N THR A 368 21.22 -15.44 -21.06
CA THR A 368 20.58 -16.45 -21.90
C THR A 368 19.34 -16.97 -21.19
N LEU A 369 18.18 -16.72 -21.77
CA LEU A 369 16.90 -17.19 -21.24
C LEU A 369 16.76 -18.71 -21.42
N ASN A 370 15.83 -19.34 -20.68
CA ASN A 370 15.52 -20.76 -20.82
C ASN A 370 15.08 -21.16 -22.24
N SER A 371 14.57 -20.20 -23.03
CA SER A 371 14.24 -20.38 -24.45
C SER A 371 15.46 -20.41 -25.39
N GLY A 372 16.66 -20.16 -24.87
CA GLY A 372 17.89 -19.97 -25.64
C GLY A 372 18.05 -18.57 -26.26
N ALA A 373 17.09 -17.67 -26.05
CA ALA A 373 17.19 -16.29 -26.49
C ALA A 373 18.16 -15.49 -25.61
N ILE A 374 18.97 -14.63 -26.23
CA ILE A 374 19.86 -13.69 -25.52
C ILE A 374 19.10 -12.40 -25.25
N ARG A 375 19.19 -11.90 -24.01
CA ARG A 375 18.57 -10.66 -23.57
C ARG A 375 19.62 -9.73 -22.96
N TYR A 376 19.64 -8.48 -23.42
CA TYR A 376 20.47 -7.41 -22.87
C TYR A 376 19.67 -6.64 -21.82
N GLU A 377 19.60 -7.16 -20.60
CA GLU A 377 18.69 -6.67 -19.57
C GLU A 377 19.00 -5.24 -19.16
N ASN A 378 20.27 -4.90 -18.92
CA ASN A 378 20.65 -3.55 -18.51
C ASN A 378 20.41 -2.51 -19.61
N ALA A 379 20.71 -2.85 -20.87
CA ALA A 379 20.39 -2.00 -22.02
C ALA A 379 18.87 -1.79 -22.15
N GLY A 380 18.09 -2.86 -22.04
CA GLY A 380 16.62 -2.77 -22.10
C GLY A 380 16.02 -1.96 -20.95
N THR A 381 16.53 -2.12 -19.72
CA THR A 381 16.10 -1.35 -18.54
C THR A 381 16.41 0.14 -18.70
N LEU A 382 17.60 0.50 -19.21
CA LEU A 382 17.94 1.90 -19.49
C LEU A 382 17.05 2.46 -20.61
N GLY A 383 16.71 1.66 -21.62
CA GLY A 383 15.77 2.04 -22.68
C GLY A 383 14.36 2.30 -22.15
N TYR A 384 13.87 1.46 -21.24
CA TYR A 384 12.58 1.67 -20.57
C TYR A 384 12.56 2.99 -19.77
N PHE A 385 13.63 3.26 -19.01
CA PHE A 385 13.78 4.53 -18.28
C PHE A 385 13.77 5.74 -19.22
N VAL A 386 14.61 5.71 -20.28
CA VAL A 386 14.68 6.79 -21.28
C VAL A 386 13.32 7.01 -21.95
N GLY A 387 12.63 5.92 -22.32
CA GLY A 387 11.30 5.98 -22.91
C GLY A 387 10.28 6.66 -21.99
N GLY A 388 10.31 6.33 -20.69
CA GLY A 388 9.40 6.90 -19.69
C GLY A 388 9.67 8.37 -19.38
N VAL A 389 10.94 8.78 -19.22
CA VAL A 389 11.29 10.21 -19.05
C VAL A 389 10.91 11.01 -20.29
N TYR A 390 11.13 10.47 -21.49
CA TYR A 390 10.71 11.14 -22.72
C TYR A 390 9.17 11.24 -22.80
N SER A 391 8.45 10.16 -22.51
CA SER A 391 6.98 10.15 -22.46
C SER A 391 6.42 11.21 -21.50
N ALA A 392 7.01 11.31 -20.32
CA ALA A 392 6.70 12.34 -19.34
C ALA A 392 6.92 13.75 -19.88
N ALA A 393 8.11 14.05 -20.41
CA ALA A 393 8.42 15.38 -20.96
C ALA A 393 7.48 15.78 -22.10
N GLU A 394 7.13 14.83 -22.97
CA GLU A 394 6.18 15.05 -24.08
C GLU A 394 4.77 15.38 -23.60
N SER A 395 4.30 14.71 -22.53
CA SER A 395 2.98 14.97 -21.95
C SER A 395 2.89 16.30 -21.18
N ILE A 396 4.01 16.84 -20.72
CA ILE A 396 4.04 18.14 -20.00
C ILE A 396 3.91 19.30 -20.98
N SER A 397 4.57 19.21 -22.13
CA SER A 397 4.58 20.30 -23.10
C SER A 397 4.67 19.78 -24.53
N SER A 398 3.90 20.40 -25.42
CA SER A 398 4.02 20.19 -26.87
C SER A 398 5.15 21.04 -27.50
N ASP A 399 5.79 21.92 -26.72
CA ASP A 399 6.92 22.73 -27.18
C ASP A 399 8.22 21.95 -27.08
N VAL A 400 8.82 21.66 -28.23
CA VAL A 400 10.09 20.93 -28.36
C VAL A 400 11.21 21.57 -27.54
N GLN A 401 11.25 22.91 -27.42
CA GLN A 401 12.29 23.58 -26.63
C GLN A 401 12.11 23.36 -25.14
N GLN A 402 10.87 23.35 -24.65
CA GLN A 402 10.58 23.07 -23.25
C GLN A 402 10.87 21.60 -22.92
N GLN A 403 10.51 20.68 -23.81
CA GLN A 403 10.86 19.27 -23.68
C GLN A 403 12.39 19.09 -23.57
N GLN A 404 13.15 19.73 -24.48
CA GLN A 404 14.62 19.72 -24.47
C GLN A 404 15.20 20.31 -23.18
N GLU A 405 14.60 21.37 -22.64
CA GLU A 405 15.05 21.97 -21.39
C GLU A 405 14.88 21.00 -20.21
N LEU A 406 13.73 20.35 -20.10
CA LEU A 406 13.46 19.33 -19.07
C LEU A 406 14.46 18.17 -19.18
N THR A 407 14.66 17.60 -20.37
CA THR A 407 15.62 16.50 -20.55
C THR A 407 17.05 16.96 -20.31
N SER A 408 17.43 18.15 -20.74
CA SER A 408 18.77 18.70 -20.47
C SER A 408 19.03 18.87 -18.97
N LYS A 409 18.04 19.23 -18.14
CA LYS A 409 18.22 19.29 -16.68
C LYS A 409 18.47 17.90 -16.07
N VAL A 410 17.72 16.89 -16.49
CA VAL A 410 17.96 15.48 -16.09
C VAL A 410 19.37 15.04 -16.47
N LEU A 411 19.79 15.34 -17.71
CA LEU A 411 21.12 15.00 -18.22
C LEU A 411 22.24 15.74 -17.49
N ASN A 412 22.07 17.03 -17.18
CA ASN A 412 23.02 17.81 -16.37
C ASN A 412 23.17 17.25 -14.95
N SER A 413 22.08 16.77 -14.34
CA SER A 413 22.16 16.07 -13.05
C SER A 413 22.92 14.75 -13.19
N THR A 414 22.60 13.94 -14.20
CA THR A 414 23.30 12.68 -14.50
C THR A 414 24.81 12.91 -14.63
N LEU A 415 25.20 13.94 -15.39
CA LEU A 415 26.59 14.37 -15.56
C LEU A 415 27.25 14.76 -14.23
N THR A 416 26.53 15.49 -13.38
CA THR A 416 27.03 15.89 -12.05
C THR A 416 27.32 14.66 -11.18
N VAL A 417 26.41 13.69 -11.16
CA VAL A 417 26.55 12.44 -10.41
C VAL A 417 27.74 11.64 -10.93
N ILE A 418 27.78 11.32 -12.23
CA ILE A 418 28.85 10.53 -12.85
C ILE A 418 30.20 11.24 -12.76
N GLY A 419 30.23 12.55 -12.98
CA GLY A 419 31.43 13.38 -12.88
C GLY A 419 32.07 13.33 -11.49
N SER A 420 31.26 13.25 -10.44
CA SER A 420 31.73 13.14 -9.05
C SER A 420 32.36 11.78 -8.70
N VAL A 421 32.09 10.74 -9.49
CA VAL A 421 32.62 9.39 -9.26
C VAL A 421 34.13 9.35 -9.51
N VAL A 422 34.89 9.06 -8.44
CA VAL A 422 36.33 8.86 -8.52
C VAL A 422 36.63 7.40 -8.91
N PRO A 423 37.30 7.13 -10.04
CA PRO A 423 37.68 5.78 -10.41
C PRO A 423 38.55 5.13 -9.33
N PRO A 424 38.34 3.85 -8.99
CA PRO A 424 39.16 3.16 -7.98
C PRO A 424 40.65 3.06 -8.36
N ALA A 425 40.99 3.27 -9.64
CA ALA A 425 42.36 3.52 -10.10
C ALA A 425 42.39 4.35 -11.40
N VAL A 426 43.35 5.27 -11.48
CA VAL A 426 43.67 6.08 -12.67
C VAL A 426 44.27 5.16 -13.74
N ASN A 427 43.67 5.08 -14.94
CA ASN A 427 44.00 4.18 -16.06
C ASN A 427 43.42 2.74 -16.02
N THR A 428 42.21 2.56 -15.48
CA THR A 428 41.45 1.30 -15.66
C THR A 428 40.44 1.41 -16.79
N GLY A 429 39.99 0.29 -17.35
CA GLY A 429 38.93 0.28 -18.37
C GLY A 429 37.63 0.96 -17.92
N PHE A 430 37.39 1.03 -16.60
CA PHE A 430 36.32 1.81 -16.00
C PHE A 430 36.48 3.31 -16.24
N GLY A 431 37.67 3.88 -16.03
CA GLY A 431 37.90 5.32 -16.23
C GLY A 431 37.61 5.74 -17.67
N VAL A 432 38.09 4.95 -18.64
CA VAL A 432 37.82 5.19 -20.06
C VAL A 432 36.32 5.11 -20.36
N ALA A 433 35.64 4.07 -19.89
CA ALA A 433 34.21 3.91 -20.13
C ALA A 433 33.37 5.01 -19.44
N LYS A 434 33.80 5.50 -18.28
CA LYS A 434 33.20 6.66 -17.60
C LYS A 434 33.34 7.91 -18.46
N ASP A 435 34.54 8.18 -18.98
CA ASP A 435 34.78 9.34 -19.85
C ASP A 435 33.91 9.28 -21.12
N TRP A 436 33.64 8.08 -21.64
CA TRP A 436 32.75 7.88 -22.79
C TRP A 436 31.28 8.15 -22.45
N ALA A 437 30.83 7.79 -21.25
CA ALA A 437 29.49 8.12 -20.77
C ALA A 437 29.33 9.63 -20.54
N VAL A 438 30.32 10.28 -19.91
CA VAL A 438 30.39 11.73 -19.72
C VAL A 438 30.32 12.45 -21.08
N TYR A 439 31.16 12.04 -22.03
CA TYR A 439 31.18 12.62 -23.37
C TYR A 439 29.83 12.48 -24.08
N ALA A 440 29.19 11.31 -24.00
CA ALA A 440 27.89 11.09 -24.63
C ALA A 440 26.80 12.02 -24.09
N ILE A 441 26.82 12.27 -22.77
CA ILE A 441 25.88 13.20 -22.11
C ILE A 441 26.16 14.64 -22.55
N GLU A 442 27.42 15.08 -22.51
CA GLU A 442 27.82 16.44 -22.93
C GLU A 442 27.43 16.69 -24.40
N ALA A 443 27.77 15.76 -25.30
CA ALA A 443 27.44 15.85 -26.72
C ALA A 443 25.93 15.87 -26.99
N ALA A 444 25.12 15.17 -26.17
CA ALA A 444 23.66 15.18 -26.29
C ALA A 444 23.06 16.53 -25.86
N ILE A 445 23.60 17.17 -24.82
CA ILE A 445 23.14 18.48 -24.34
C ILE A 445 23.52 19.59 -25.34
N GLU A 446 24.72 19.51 -25.91
CA GLU A 446 25.28 20.55 -26.80
C GLU A 446 24.69 20.56 -28.22
N ASP A 447 23.92 19.54 -28.63
CA ASP A 447 23.30 19.48 -29.96
C ASP A 447 21.92 20.14 -29.97
N PRO A 448 21.79 21.41 -30.43
CA PRO A 448 20.50 22.10 -30.46
C PRO A 448 19.54 21.54 -31.52
N GLY A 449 20.00 20.63 -32.40
CA GLY A 449 19.22 20.04 -33.47
C GLY A 449 18.47 18.76 -33.07
N THR A 450 18.73 18.20 -31.89
CA THR A 450 18.13 16.93 -31.45
C THR A 450 16.85 17.12 -30.65
N THR A 451 15.84 16.28 -30.90
CA THR A 451 14.65 16.17 -30.03
C THR A 451 15.02 15.70 -28.62
N ALA A 452 14.15 15.95 -27.63
CA ALA A 452 14.31 15.45 -26.25
C ALA A 452 14.57 13.93 -26.19
N ALA A 453 13.86 13.16 -27.02
CA ALA A 453 14.09 11.72 -27.19
C ALA A 453 15.52 11.40 -27.61
N GLN A 454 15.99 12.06 -28.68
CA GLN A 454 17.34 11.86 -29.21
C GLN A 454 18.43 12.29 -28.22
N GLN A 455 18.19 13.31 -27.40
CA GLN A 455 19.12 13.71 -26.35
C GLN A 455 19.27 12.60 -25.32
N LEU A 456 18.16 12.10 -24.77
CA LEU A 456 18.17 11.02 -23.78
C LEU A 456 18.77 9.72 -24.36
N GLU A 457 18.42 9.36 -25.59
CA GLU A 457 18.96 8.20 -26.30
C GLU A 457 20.47 8.26 -26.46
N ARG A 458 20.99 9.39 -26.95
CA ARG A 458 22.44 9.58 -27.15
C ARG A 458 23.18 9.58 -25.82
N ALA A 459 22.64 10.26 -24.82
CA ALA A 459 23.24 10.33 -23.49
C ALA A 459 23.30 8.97 -22.78
N ALA A 460 22.35 8.08 -23.07
CA ALA A 460 22.30 6.74 -22.49
C ALA A 460 23.43 5.82 -22.97
N ILE A 461 24.02 6.09 -24.13
CA ILE A 461 24.94 5.19 -24.83
C ILE A 461 26.38 5.71 -24.73
N PRO A 462 27.29 5.00 -24.03
CA PRO A 462 28.69 5.40 -23.96
C PRO A 462 29.29 5.56 -25.36
N THR A 463 29.92 6.71 -25.63
CA THR A 463 30.45 7.07 -26.96
C THR A 463 31.91 7.48 -26.86
N ASN A 464 32.75 7.01 -27.79
CA ASN A 464 34.17 7.34 -27.80
C ASN A 464 34.41 8.81 -28.17
N PRO A 465 35.03 9.64 -27.30
CA PRO A 465 35.24 11.07 -27.56
C PRO A 465 36.19 11.38 -28.73
N ASN A 466 36.95 10.39 -29.23
CA ASN A 466 37.92 10.60 -30.31
C ASN A 466 37.40 10.17 -31.68
N THR A 467 36.42 9.26 -31.74
CA THR A 467 35.96 8.64 -32.98
C THR A 467 34.46 8.77 -33.22
N ASP A 468 33.70 9.26 -32.24
CA ASP A 468 32.24 9.28 -32.22
C ASP A 468 31.61 7.88 -32.41
N GLU A 469 32.40 6.83 -32.20
CA GLU A 469 31.91 5.45 -32.28
C GLU A 469 31.20 5.09 -30.98
N MET A 470 30.02 4.46 -31.12
CA MET A 470 29.31 3.86 -29.99
C MET A 470 30.18 2.79 -29.35
N GLY A 471 30.29 2.83 -28.03
CA GLY A 471 31.06 1.86 -27.26
C GLY A 471 30.35 0.53 -27.02
N VAL A 472 29.21 0.29 -27.66
CA VAL A 472 28.36 -0.87 -27.43
C VAL A 472 28.04 -1.59 -28.74
N GLY A 473 27.91 -2.92 -28.65
CA GLY A 473 27.54 -3.77 -29.78
C GLY A 473 26.09 -3.53 -30.26
N THR A 474 25.87 -3.77 -31.55
CA THR A 474 24.56 -3.56 -32.22
C THR A 474 23.40 -4.33 -31.56
N ALA A 475 23.67 -5.51 -30.99
CA ALA A 475 22.64 -6.33 -30.36
C ALA A 475 22.17 -5.72 -29.01
N ALA A 476 23.09 -5.16 -28.22
CA ALA A 476 22.74 -4.45 -26.99
C ALA A 476 21.97 -3.15 -27.31
N PHE A 477 22.42 -2.40 -28.33
CA PHE A 477 21.72 -1.21 -28.80
C PHE A 477 20.30 -1.52 -29.33
N SER A 478 20.12 -2.65 -30.02
CA SER A 478 18.78 -3.12 -30.42
C SER A 478 17.89 -3.37 -29.20
N GLY A 479 18.40 -4.07 -28.17
CA GLY A 479 17.63 -4.32 -26.95
C GLY A 479 17.21 -3.06 -26.20
N PHE A 480 18.05 -2.02 -26.23
CA PHE A 480 17.75 -0.69 -25.71
C PHE A 480 16.60 -0.01 -26.50
N ASN A 481 16.73 0.08 -27.82
CA ASN A 481 15.70 0.72 -28.66
C ASN A 481 14.36 -0.03 -28.66
N ASP A 482 14.41 -1.36 -28.63
CA ASP A 482 13.21 -2.20 -28.55
C ASP A 482 12.39 -1.82 -27.31
N ARG A 483 13.05 -1.53 -26.18
CA ARG A 483 12.36 -1.11 -24.95
C ARG A 483 11.86 0.31 -24.98
N ILE A 484 12.59 1.26 -25.57
CA ILE A 484 12.07 2.62 -25.79
C ILE A 484 10.76 2.56 -26.60
N SER A 485 10.74 1.73 -27.65
CA SER A 485 9.57 1.63 -28.56
C SER A 485 8.34 0.99 -27.92
N GLN A 486 8.51 0.28 -26.81
CA GLN A 486 7.43 -0.36 -26.06
C GLN A 486 6.82 0.57 -25.01
N VAL A 487 7.47 1.69 -24.69
CA VAL A 487 6.92 2.66 -23.74
C VAL A 487 5.77 3.45 -24.39
N THR A 488 4.62 3.42 -23.74
CA THR A 488 3.42 4.16 -24.07
C THR A 488 3.65 5.66 -23.88
N ARG A 489 3.14 6.45 -24.83
CA ARG A 489 3.10 7.91 -24.72
C ARG A 489 1.94 8.32 -23.82
N LEU A 490 2.25 9.09 -22.78
CA LEU A 490 1.25 9.69 -21.91
C LEU A 490 0.51 10.80 -22.66
N ASP A 491 -0.77 10.96 -22.33
CA ASP A 491 -1.61 12.03 -22.85
C ASP A 491 -1.39 13.38 -22.13
#